data_AF-A0A971Y126-F1
#
_entry.id   AF-A0A971Y126-F1
#
_cell.length_a   1.000
_cell.length_b   1.000
_cell.length_c   1.000
_cell.angle_alpha   90.00
_cell.angle_beta   90.00
_cell.angle_gamma   90.00
#
_symmetry.space_group_name_H-M   'P 1'
#
loop_
_entity.id
_entity.type
_entity.pdbx_description
1 polymer ?
#
loop_
_entity_poly.entity_id
_entity_poly.type
_entity_poly.pdbx_seq_one_letter_code
_entity_poly.pdbx_strand_id
1 'polypeptide(L)'
;VLTPALELAGYSVEYKKIKIETAEMAVKYQFLSSPTIRVNGQDIFQSVVENDCGCCSEICDTDVECRVFEYKGKNYEIPPKEALAAGILQLVFGLSGRGGHSDSYELPANLKRFFAGKETRAGCSCQGNCC
;
A
#
# COMPACT_ATOMS: atom_id res chain seq x y z
N VAL A 1 -21.69 1.96 3.25
CA VAL A 1 -22.35 3.28 3.16
C VAL A 1 -22.23 3.93 1.79
N LEU A 2 -21.13 3.79 1.04
CA LEU A 2 -21.01 4.38 -0.31
C LEU A 2 -21.70 3.57 -1.42
N THR A 3 -21.82 2.25 -1.24
CA THR A 3 -22.38 1.33 -2.24
C THR A 3 -23.72 1.79 -2.84
N PRO A 4 -24.73 2.20 -2.05
CA PRO A 4 -26.02 2.61 -2.62
C PRO A 4 -25.91 3.82 -3.58
N ALA A 5 -25.03 4.78 -3.27
CA ALA A 5 -24.83 5.94 -4.13
C ALA A 5 -24.09 5.59 -5.44
N LEU A 6 -23.14 4.66 -5.36
CA LEU A 6 -22.40 4.17 -6.53
C LEU A 6 -23.29 3.33 -7.45
N GLU A 7 -24.11 2.46 -6.88
CA GLU A 7 -25.10 1.66 -7.62
C GLU A 7 -26.15 2.56 -8.29
N LEU A 8 -26.64 3.59 -7.59
CA LEU A 8 -27.55 4.58 -8.17
C LEU A 8 -26.92 5.33 -9.35
N ALA A 9 -25.61 5.58 -9.30
CA ALA A 9 -24.84 6.18 -10.39
C ALA A 9 -24.49 5.18 -11.51
N GLY A 10 -24.94 3.93 -11.44
CA GLY A 10 -24.75 2.90 -12.47
C GLY A 10 -23.44 2.10 -12.35
N TYR A 11 -22.74 2.18 -11.21
CA TYR A 11 -21.52 1.41 -10.97
C TYR A 11 -21.79 0.14 -10.16
N SER A 12 -21.03 -0.92 -10.44
CA SER A 12 -20.90 -2.06 -9.55
C SER A 12 -19.68 -1.90 -8.64
N VAL A 13 -19.77 -2.42 -7.41
CA VAL A 13 -18.68 -2.35 -6.44
C VAL A 13 -18.12 -3.74 -6.19
N GLU A 14 -16.84 -3.94 -6.50
CA GLU A 14 -16.09 -5.15 -6.18
C GLU A 14 -14.98 -4.81 -5.18
N TYR A 15 -14.85 -5.61 -4.12
CA TYR A 15 -13.77 -5.45 -3.15
C TYR A 15 -12.75 -6.58 -3.30
N LYS A 16 -11.49 -6.21 -3.50
CA LYS A 16 -10.35 -7.14 -3.60
C LYS A 16 -9.31 -6.79 -2.54
N LYS A 17 -8.99 -7.76 -1.68
CA LYS A 17 -7.88 -7.67 -0.72
C LYS A 17 -6.78 -8.62 -1.15
N ILE A 18 -5.59 -8.08 -1.39
CA ILE A 18 -4.44 -8.84 -1.86
C ILE A 18 -3.32 -8.67 -0.84
N LYS A 19 -2.80 -9.79 -0.33
CA LYS A 19 -1.59 -9.81 0.49
C LYS A 19 -0.39 -9.96 -0.44
N ILE A 20 0.57 -9.04 -0.35
CA ILE A 20 1.81 -9.10 -1.12
C ILE A 20 2.84 -9.85 -0.27
N GLU A 21 3.18 -11.07 -0.66
CA GLU A 21 4.07 -11.93 0.13
C GLU A 21 5.50 -11.99 -0.41
N THR A 22 5.69 -11.66 -1.69
CA THR A 22 6.99 -11.73 -2.39
C THR A 22 7.25 -10.48 -3.23
N ALA A 23 8.52 -10.27 -3.61
CA ALA A 23 8.93 -9.18 -4.49
C ALA A 23 8.29 -9.27 -5.88
N GLU A 24 8.11 -10.48 -6.41
CA GLU A 24 7.46 -10.70 -7.71
C GLU A 24 5.98 -10.29 -7.66
N MET A 25 5.30 -10.55 -6.53
CA MET A 25 3.94 -10.05 -6.32
C MET A 25 3.92 -8.51 -6.28
N ALA A 26 4.88 -7.89 -5.59
CA ALA A 26 4.97 -6.43 -5.54
C ALA A 26 5.15 -5.85 -6.96
N VAL A 27 5.99 -6.46 -7.79
CA VAL A 27 6.15 -6.09 -9.21
C VAL A 27 4.86 -6.28 -9.99
N LYS A 28 4.23 -7.46 -9.91
CA LYS A 28 2.98 -7.77 -10.62
C LYS A 28 1.87 -6.77 -10.32
N TYR A 29 1.76 -6.34 -9.07
CA TYR A 29 0.74 -5.40 -8.63
C TYR A 29 1.23 -3.95 -8.59
N GLN A 30 2.44 -3.65 -9.05
CA GLN A 30 3.05 -2.33 -8.97
C GLN A 30 2.95 -1.71 -7.56
N PHE A 31 3.17 -2.52 -6.53
CA PHE A 31 2.93 -2.15 -5.14
C PHE A 31 3.99 -1.15 -4.66
N LEU A 32 3.57 0.05 -4.24
CA LEU A 32 4.51 1.11 -3.88
C LEU A 32 4.92 1.06 -2.41
N SER A 33 3.93 0.90 -1.52
CA SER A 33 4.17 0.83 -0.08
C SER A 33 2.98 0.21 0.65
N SER A 34 3.23 -0.33 1.84
CA SER A 34 2.19 -0.95 2.66
C SER A 34 1.60 0.04 3.67
N PRO A 35 0.26 0.22 3.74
CA PRO A 35 -0.75 -0.29 2.82
C PRO A 35 -0.93 0.61 1.58
N THR A 36 -1.52 0.06 0.51
CA THR A 36 -1.92 0.82 -0.70
C THR A 36 -3.40 0.55 -1.00
N ILE A 37 -4.16 1.59 -1.29
CA ILE A 37 -5.60 1.50 -1.58
C ILE A 37 -5.86 2.11 -2.94
N ARG A 38 -6.51 1.34 -3.83
CA ARG A 38 -6.77 1.75 -5.22
C ARG A 38 -8.23 1.66 -5.58
N VAL A 39 -8.66 2.58 -6.44
CA VAL A 39 -9.96 2.57 -7.12
C VAL A 39 -9.69 2.55 -8.61
N ASN A 40 -10.20 1.54 -9.31
CA ASN A 40 -9.98 1.34 -10.75
C ASN A 40 -8.49 1.38 -11.15
N GLY A 41 -7.62 0.82 -10.29
CA GLY A 41 -6.17 0.77 -10.51
C GLY A 41 -5.41 2.03 -10.08
N GLN A 42 -6.09 3.12 -9.73
CA GLN A 42 -5.46 4.37 -9.31
C GLN A 42 -5.41 4.49 -7.78
N ASP A 43 -4.26 4.91 -7.26
CA ASP A 43 -4.05 5.15 -5.82
C ASP A 43 -4.87 6.34 -5.33
N ILE A 44 -5.58 6.16 -4.21
CA ILE A 44 -6.43 7.21 -3.61
C ILE A 44 -5.61 8.42 -3.15
N PHE A 45 -4.40 8.21 -2.63
CA PHE A 45 -3.61 9.26 -1.99
C PHE A 45 -2.54 9.84 -2.90
N GLN A 46 -2.37 9.30 -4.12
CA GLN A 46 -1.42 9.68 -5.18
C GLN A 46 0.06 9.72 -4.78
N SER A 47 0.42 10.51 -3.77
CA SER A 47 1.74 10.53 -3.16
C SER A 47 1.92 9.43 -2.12
N VAL A 48 3.15 8.95 -2.00
CA VAL A 48 3.58 8.02 -0.95
C VAL A 48 4.36 8.82 0.08
N VAL A 49 3.90 8.78 1.33
CA VAL A 49 4.62 9.28 2.50
C VAL A 49 4.84 8.07 3.40
N GLU A 50 6.03 7.93 3.94
CA GLU A 50 6.41 6.78 4.75
C GLU A 50 6.94 7.23 6.11
N ASN A 51 6.85 6.35 7.09
CA ASN A 51 7.42 6.53 8.41
C ASN A 51 7.90 5.19 8.96
N ASP A 52 8.81 5.23 9.93
CA ASP A 52 9.35 4.04 10.58
C ASP A 52 8.24 3.15 11.13
N CYS A 53 8.32 1.85 10.85
CA CYS A 53 7.31 0.89 11.24
C CYS A 53 7.91 -0.24 12.09
N GLY A 54 7.72 -0.17 13.41
CA GLY A 54 8.18 -1.21 14.32
C GLY A 54 7.63 -2.59 13.98
N CYS A 55 6.32 -2.70 13.72
CA CYS A 55 5.67 -3.97 13.40
C CYS A 55 6.26 -4.66 12.17
N CYS A 56 6.54 -3.91 11.09
CA CYS A 56 7.13 -4.47 9.89
C CYS A 56 8.63 -4.74 10.06
N SER A 57 9.32 -3.91 10.83
CA SER A 57 10.73 -4.09 11.14
C SER A 57 10.96 -5.38 11.95
N GLU A 58 10.08 -5.69 12.91
CA GLU A 58 10.08 -6.96 13.63
C GLU A 58 9.80 -8.18 12.72
N ILE A 59 9.02 -8.02 11.66
CA ILE A 59 8.71 -9.10 10.71
C ILE A 59 9.95 -9.45 9.87
N CYS A 60 10.68 -8.45 9.39
CA CYS A 60 11.84 -8.65 8.52
C CYS A 60 13.19 -8.53 9.22
N ASP A 61 13.22 -8.34 10.55
CA ASP A 61 14.45 -8.17 11.34
C ASP A 61 15.38 -7.10 10.75
N THR A 62 14.79 -6.00 10.26
CA THR A 62 15.48 -4.91 9.56
C THR A 62 14.60 -3.68 9.62
N ASP A 63 15.17 -2.50 9.84
CA ASP A 63 14.43 -1.23 9.86
C ASP A 63 13.77 -0.97 8.50
N VAL A 64 12.44 -0.81 8.54
CA VAL A 64 11.62 -0.54 7.35
C VAL A 64 10.59 0.54 7.62
N GLU A 65 10.35 1.33 6.58
CA GLU A 65 9.34 2.38 6.57
C GLU A 65 8.07 1.87 5.90
N CYS A 66 6.92 2.17 6.49
CA CYS A 66 5.60 1.87 5.93
C CYS A 66 4.81 3.14 5.66
N ARG A 67 3.82 3.01 4.77
CA ARG A 67 3.03 4.16 4.32
C ARG A 67 2.21 4.74 5.47
N VAL A 68 2.23 6.06 5.54
CA VAL A 68 1.26 6.88 6.26
C VAL A 68 0.44 7.68 5.25
N PHE A 69 -0.78 8.02 5.65
CA PHE A 69 -1.73 8.74 4.81
C PHE A 69 -1.84 10.18 5.29
N GLU A 70 -1.45 11.11 4.43
CA GLU A 70 -1.68 12.53 4.68
C GLU A 70 -3.14 12.88 4.38
N TYR A 71 -3.81 13.52 5.32
CA TYR A 71 -5.13 14.10 5.12
C TYR A 71 -5.30 15.36 5.96
N LYS A 72 -5.65 16.48 5.32
CA LYS A 72 -5.84 17.79 5.98
C LYS A 72 -4.63 18.21 6.83
N GLY A 73 -3.42 18.01 6.31
CA GLY A 73 -2.16 18.41 6.95
C GLY A 73 -1.75 17.55 8.16
N LYS A 74 -2.35 16.35 8.32
CA LYS A 74 -1.99 15.38 9.36
C LYS A 74 -1.71 14.02 8.74
N ASN A 75 -0.77 13.29 9.33
CA ASN A 75 -0.43 11.93 8.94
C ASN A 75 -1.19 10.92 9.79
N TYR A 76 -1.66 9.86 9.14
CA TYR A 76 -2.43 8.78 9.76
C TYR A 76 -1.88 7.43 9.33
N GLU A 77 -1.67 6.50 10.27
CA GLU A 77 -1.36 5.10 9.94
C GLU A 77 -2.57 4.37 9.34
N ILE A 78 -3.76 4.72 9.80
CA ILE A 78 -5.03 4.24 9.27
C ILE A 78 -5.79 5.47 8.74
N PRO A 79 -6.08 5.54 7.44
CA PRO A 79 -6.70 6.72 6.87
C PRO A 79 -8.11 6.89 7.43
N PRO A 80 -8.52 8.13 7.76
CA PRO A 80 -9.89 8.42 8.19
C PRO A 80 -10.92 7.97 7.14
N LYS A 81 -12.12 7.56 7.60
CA LYS A 81 -13.19 7.10 6.70
C LYS A 81 -13.60 8.18 5.69
N GLU A 82 -13.53 9.43 6.09
CA GLU A 82 -13.84 10.60 5.28
C GLU A 82 -12.80 10.79 4.16
N ALA A 83 -11.52 10.54 4.44
CA ALA A 83 -10.45 10.59 3.43
C ALA A 83 -10.66 9.52 2.36
N LEU A 84 -10.96 8.28 2.80
CA LEU A 84 -11.28 7.18 1.89
C LEU A 84 -12.52 7.47 1.05
N ALA A 85 -13.60 7.96 1.67
CA ALA A 85 -14.82 8.29 0.95
C ALA A 85 -14.60 9.40 -0.09
N ALA A 86 -13.91 10.48 0.29
CA ALA A 86 -13.58 11.57 -0.63
C ALA A 86 -12.75 11.06 -1.82
N GLY A 87 -11.71 10.28 -1.55
CA GLY A 87 -10.83 9.71 -2.58
C GLY A 87 -11.55 8.77 -3.55
N ILE A 88 -12.41 7.88 -3.04
CA ILE A 88 -13.22 6.98 -3.88
C ILE A 88 -14.11 7.79 -4.82
N LEU A 89 -14.84 8.78 -4.29
CA LEU A 89 -15.76 9.59 -5.09
C LEU A 89 -15.00 10.43 -6.13
N GLN A 90 -13.85 11.01 -5.75
CA GLN A 90 -13.02 11.79 -6.67
C GLN A 90 -12.50 10.96 -7.85
N LEU A 91 -12.12 9.70 -7.61
CA LEU A 91 -11.63 8.81 -8.66
C LEU A 91 -12.76 8.26 -9.54
N VAL A 92 -13.89 7.88 -8.95
CA VAL A 92 -15.06 7.36 -9.70
C VAL A 92 -15.63 8.41 -10.64
N PHE A 93 -15.78 9.65 -10.17
CA PHE A 93 -16.37 10.74 -10.96
C PHE A 93 -15.36 11.54 -11.78
N GLY A 94 -14.10 11.07 -11.87
CA GLY A 94 -13.07 11.69 -12.71
C GLY A 94 -12.67 13.11 -12.29
N LEU A 95 -12.91 13.48 -11.03
CA LEU A 95 -12.57 14.79 -10.48
C LEU A 95 -11.07 14.91 -10.16
N SER A 96 -10.35 13.79 -10.18
CA SER A 96 -8.89 13.77 -10.09
C SER A 96 -8.32 13.89 -11.49
N GLY A 97 -7.43 14.86 -11.72
CA GLY A 97 -6.69 14.94 -12.98
C GLY A 97 -6.07 13.59 -13.32
N ARG A 98 -6.12 13.20 -14.60
CA ARG A 98 -5.51 11.96 -15.08
C ARG A 98 -4.02 12.00 -14.75
N GLY A 99 -3.63 11.40 -13.63
CA GLY A 99 -2.25 11.11 -13.27
C GLY A 99 -1.75 9.98 -14.15
N GLY A 100 -1.56 10.29 -15.43
CA GLY A 100 -0.84 9.44 -16.35
C GLY A 100 0.65 9.64 -16.13
N HIS A 101 1.32 8.65 -15.58
CA HIS A 101 2.68 8.36 -16.00
C HIS A 101 2.89 6.84 -15.97
N SER A 102 3.04 6.29 -17.17
CA SER A 102 3.58 4.96 -17.42
C SER A 102 5.09 4.98 -17.24
N ASP A 103 5.54 5.36 -16.05
CA ASP A 103 6.92 5.03 -15.69
C ASP A 103 6.94 3.52 -15.45
N SER A 104 7.90 2.84 -16.07
CA SER A 104 8.11 1.42 -15.82
C SER A 104 8.30 1.24 -14.32
N TYR A 105 7.39 0.49 -13.69
CA TYR A 105 7.45 0.24 -12.26
C TYR A 105 8.82 -0.34 -11.87
N GLU A 106 9.42 0.23 -10.83
CA GLU A 106 10.59 -0.31 -10.16
C GLU A 106 10.25 -0.62 -8.71
N LEU A 107 10.82 -1.72 -8.17
CA LEU A 107 10.61 -2.09 -6.77
C LEU A 107 11.20 -0.98 -5.85
N PRO A 108 10.37 -0.31 -5.03
CA PRO A 108 10.85 0.79 -4.20
C PRO A 108 11.78 0.33 -3.06
N ALA A 109 12.55 1.27 -2.51
CA ALA A 109 13.62 0.96 -1.55
C ALA A 109 13.12 0.35 -0.24
N ASN A 110 11.97 0.79 0.28
CA ASN A 110 11.31 0.18 1.44
C ASN A 110 10.99 -1.31 1.20
N LEU A 111 10.45 -1.67 0.04
CA LEU A 111 10.09 -3.05 -0.30
C LEU A 111 11.34 -3.90 -0.56
N LYS A 112 12.36 -3.34 -1.21
CA LYS A 112 13.68 -4.00 -1.35
C LYS A 112 14.25 -4.39 0.02
N ARG A 113 14.25 -3.45 0.97
CA ARG A 113 14.70 -3.69 2.36
C ARG A 113 13.85 -4.77 3.04
N PHE A 114 12.53 -4.62 2.99
CA PHE A 114 11.61 -5.56 3.62
C PHE A 114 11.79 -7.01 3.12
N PHE A 115 11.83 -7.22 1.80
CA PHE A 115 11.99 -8.56 1.25
C PHE A 115 13.39 -9.12 1.52
N ALA A 116 14.45 -8.31 1.45
CA ALA A 116 15.80 -8.76 1.81
C ALA A 116 15.91 -9.19 3.28
N GLY A 117 15.31 -8.43 4.20
CA GLY A 117 15.24 -8.78 5.62
C GLY A 117 14.44 -10.07 5.87
N LYS A 118 13.33 -10.24 5.16
CA LYS A 118 12.51 -11.45 5.26
C LYS A 118 13.28 -12.72 4.81
N GLU A 119 14.05 -12.63 3.71
CA GLU A 119 14.88 -13.73 3.22
C GLU A 119 16.02 -14.07 4.18
N THR A 120 16.70 -13.07 4.75
CA THR A 120 17.76 -13.29 5.75
C THR A 120 17.23 -13.95 7.01
N ARG A 121 16.07 -13.54 7.50
CA ARG A 121 15.40 -14.22 8.63
C ARG A 121 15.00 -15.65 8.31
N ALA A 122 14.50 -15.92 7.11
CA ALA A 122 14.15 -17.29 6.68
C ALA A 122 15.38 -18.19 6.52
N GLY A 123 16.51 -17.62 6.07
CA GLY A 123 17.81 -18.30 5.99
C GLY A 123 18.43 -18.57 7.37
N CYS A 124 18.11 -17.76 8.37
CA CYS A 124 18.51 -17.94 9.77
C CYS A 124 17.62 -18.97 10.49
N SER A 125 17.41 -20.14 9.88
CA SER A 125 16.95 -21.32 10.60
C SER A 125 18.14 -21.87 11.38
N CYS A 126 18.07 -21.82 12.70
CA CYS A 126 19.14 -22.20 13.62
C CYS A 126 19.62 -23.65 13.37
N GLN A 127 20.70 -23.81 12.60
CA GLN A 127 21.61 -24.95 12.72
C GLN A 127 22.80 -24.49 13.55
N GLY A 128 22.76 -24.78 14.85
CA GLY A 128 23.93 -24.64 15.72
C GLY A 128 23.59 -24.07 17.08
N ASN A 129 23.81 -24.90 18.11
CA ASN A 129 23.77 -24.57 19.54
C ASN A 129 24.10 -23.11 19.86
N CYS A 130 23.13 -22.42 20.47
CA CYS A 130 23.39 -21.31 21.37
C CYS A 130 23.03 -21.76 22.79
N CYS A 131 24.02 -22.34 23.48
CA CYS A 131 24.29 -22.39 24.93
C CYS A 131 25.42 -23.40 25.15
#